data_AF-A0A537W1H1-F1
#
_entry.id   AF-A0A537W1H1-F1
#
_cell.length_a   1.000
_cell.length_b   1.000
_cell.length_c   1.000
_cell.angle_alpha   90.00
_cell.angle_beta   90.00
_cell.angle_gamma   90.00
#
_symmetry.space_group_name_H-M   'P 1'
#
loop_
_entity.id
_entity.type
_entity.pdbx_description
1 polymer ?
#
loop_
_entity_poly.entity_id
_entity_poly.type
_entity_poly.pdbx_seq_one_letter_code
_entity_poly.pdbx_strand_id
1 'polypeptide(L)'
;MTADKKLLTVANGGRGRAAPRVAPLYKRLPSGPHRLEREEVMRHQRIRIHGAMVEAVAANGYEGTSVKQVIALAGVSRRSFYEQFANKQECLLATFDLLAGNAVRRAGDAYLASDGPLEERLRAALAEFAHSIV
;
A
#
# COMPACT_ATOMS: atom_id res chain seq x y z
N MET A 1 30.31 41.42 -38.26
CA MET A 1 28.89 41.52 -37.84
C MET A 1 28.08 41.10 -39.06
N THR A 2 27.59 39.88 -39.25
CA THR A 2 27.01 38.88 -38.32
C THR A 2 27.30 37.47 -38.84
N ALA A 3 27.48 36.54 -37.92
CA ALA A 3 28.02 35.20 -38.11
C ALA A 3 26.95 34.12 -38.41
N ASP A 4 27.46 33.06 -39.06
CA ASP A 4 27.13 31.64 -38.94
C ASP A 4 25.68 31.15 -38.94
N LYS A 5 25.29 30.62 -40.13
CA LYS A 5 24.39 29.48 -40.27
C LYS A 5 25.19 28.19 -40.02
N LYS A 6 24.99 27.57 -38.86
CA LYS A 6 25.35 26.16 -38.62
C LYS A 6 24.30 25.49 -37.75
N LEU A 7 23.72 24.42 -38.30
CA LEU A 7 23.73 23.03 -37.79
C LEU A 7 22.36 22.35 -37.91
N LEU A 8 22.27 21.44 -38.87
CA LEU A 8 21.50 20.19 -38.76
C LEU A 8 22.18 19.31 -37.70
N THR A 9 21.42 18.75 -36.74
CA THR A 9 21.66 17.39 -36.21
C THR A 9 20.36 16.84 -35.61
N VAL A 10 19.91 15.73 -36.17
CA VAL A 10 18.85 14.85 -35.69
C VAL A 10 19.41 13.98 -34.56
N ALA A 11 18.70 13.83 -33.45
CA ALA A 11 18.90 12.72 -32.52
C ALA A 11 17.57 12.32 -31.85
N ASN A 12 16.99 11.26 -32.39
CA ASN A 12 15.81 10.54 -31.95
C ASN A 12 16.19 9.60 -30.78
N GLY A 13 15.52 9.71 -29.63
CA GLY A 13 15.84 8.94 -28.43
C GLY A 13 14.60 8.40 -27.72
N GLY A 14 14.37 7.09 -27.86
CA GLY A 14 13.85 6.23 -26.79
C GLY A 14 12.36 6.30 -26.45
N ARG A 15 11.51 5.70 -27.28
CA ARG A 15 10.16 5.26 -26.87
C ARG A 15 10.26 4.04 -25.95
N GLY A 16 10.33 4.27 -24.64
CA GLY A 16 10.11 3.25 -23.62
C GLY A 16 8.63 2.93 -23.50
N ARG A 17 8.23 1.71 -23.86
CA ARG A 17 6.86 1.18 -23.78
C ARG A 17 6.41 1.19 -22.32
N ALA A 18 5.50 2.09 -21.96
CA ALA A 18 4.94 2.20 -20.62
C ALA A 18 4.16 0.92 -20.27
N ALA A 19 4.57 0.24 -19.18
CA ALA A 19 3.80 -0.84 -18.59
C ALA A 19 2.40 -0.32 -18.19
N PRO A 20 1.34 -1.15 -18.26
CA PRO A 20 0.00 -0.72 -17.91
C PRO A 20 -0.02 -0.31 -16.43
N ARG A 21 -0.31 0.98 -16.19
CA ARG A 21 -0.51 1.52 -14.84
C ARG A 21 -1.74 0.82 -14.24
N VAL A 22 -1.50 -0.11 -13.32
CA VAL A 22 -2.53 -0.64 -12.43
C VAL A 22 -3.13 0.55 -11.68
N ALA A 23 -4.45 0.70 -11.72
CA ALA A 23 -5.15 1.76 -11.02
C ALA A 23 -5.01 1.54 -9.50
N PRO A 24 -4.74 2.59 -8.71
CA PRO A 24 -4.56 2.44 -7.27
C PRO A 24 -5.85 1.96 -6.61
N LEU A 25 -5.73 0.99 -5.70
CA LEU A 25 -6.83 0.41 -4.91
C LEU A 25 -7.41 1.37 -3.85
N TYR A 26 -7.23 2.69 -3.99
CA TYR A 26 -7.71 3.70 -3.02
C TYR A 26 -8.24 4.99 -3.66
N LYS A 27 -9.22 5.60 -3.00
CA LYS A 27 -9.82 6.88 -3.38
C LYS A 27 -8.84 8.03 -3.09
N ARG A 28 -8.45 8.79 -4.13
CA ARG A 28 -7.66 10.02 -3.96
C ARG A 28 -8.55 11.12 -3.36
N LEU A 29 -8.08 11.74 -2.29
CA LEU A 29 -8.82 12.81 -1.60
C LEU A 29 -8.68 14.15 -2.36
N PRO A 30 -9.73 14.99 -2.39
CA PRO A 30 -9.68 16.33 -2.96
C PRO A 30 -8.81 17.26 -2.10
N SER A 31 -8.04 18.15 -2.72
CA SER A 31 -7.19 19.13 -2.04
C SER A 31 -7.90 20.49 -1.90
N GLY A 32 -8.09 20.98 -0.66
CA GLY A 32 -8.65 22.31 -0.36
C GLY A 32 -8.49 22.71 1.14
N PRO A 33 -8.68 23.99 1.51
CA PRO A 33 -8.25 24.56 2.81
C PRO A 33 -9.13 24.24 4.02
N HIS A 34 -10.13 23.36 3.90
CA HIS A 34 -10.77 22.75 5.07
C HIS A 34 -10.01 21.49 5.46
N ARG A 35 -9.03 21.75 6.32
CA ARG A 35 -8.10 20.84 6.98
C ARG A 35 -8.83 19.63 7.54
N LEU A 36 -8.65 18.48 6.93
CA LEU A 36 -8.65 17.24 7.71
C LEU A 36 -7.69 17.46 8.88
N GLU A 37 -8.12 17.09 10.10
CA GLU A 37 -7.26 17.18 11.27
C GLU A 37 -5.95 16.45 10.98
N ARG A 38 -4.83 16.95 11.50
CA ARG A 38 -3.50 16.38 11.20
C ARG A 38 -3.48 14.87 11.45
N GLU A 39 -4.19 14.43 12.49
CA GLU A 39 -4.39 13.03 12.82
C GLU A 39 -5.14 12.25 11.74
N GLU A 40 -6.20 12.82 11.17
CA GLU A 40 -6.97 12.19 10.10
C GLU A 40 -6.13 12.06 8.81
N VAL A 41 -5.34 13.09 8.49
CA VAL A 41 -4.37 13.03 7.38
C VAL A 41 -3.37 11.91 7.60
N MET A 42 -2.79 11.81 8.81
CA MET A 42 -1.84 10.77 9.16
C MET A 42 -2.47 9.38 9.06
N ARG A 43 -3.70 9.20 9.58
CA ARG A 43 -4.46 7.95 9.46
C ARG A 43 -4.67 7.55 8.01
N HIS A 44 -5.12 8.48 7.16
CA HIS A 44 -5.30 8.22 5.72
C HIS A 44 -3.99 7.90 5.01
N GLN A 45 -2.88 8.55 5.37
CA GLN A 45 -1.56 8.22 4.85
C GLN A 45 -1.13 6.81 5.29
N ARG A 46 -1.34 6.45 6.56
CA ARG A 46 -0.98 5.15 7.10
C ARG A 46 -1.67 4.00 6.38
N ILE A 47 -2.98 4.14 6.14
CA ILE A 47 -3.79 3.17 5.37
C ILE A 47 -3.20 2.96 3.97
N ARG A 48 -2.82 4.05 3.28
CA ARG A 48 -2.20 3.95 1.95
C ARG A 48 -0.81 3.32 1.99
N ILE A 49 -0.02 3.61 3.01
CA ILE A 49 1.30 3.01 3.20
C ILE A 49 1.17 1.50 3.42
N HIS A 50 0.22 1.04 4.24
CA HIS A 50 -0.04 -0.38 4.42
C HIS A 50 -0.44 -1.07 3.11
N GLY A 51 -1.38 -0.49 2.36
CA GLY A 51 -1.77 -1.05 1.04
C GLY A 51 -0.60 -1.11 0.05
N ALA A 52 0.21 -0.05 0.00
CA ALA A 52 1.41 -0.01 -0.84
C ALA A 52 2.48 -1.03 -0.43
N MET A 53 2.63 -1.31 0.87
CA MET A 53 3.54 -2.34 1.36
C MET A 53 3.09 -3.74 0.91
N VAL A 54 1.80 -4.04 1.05
CA VAL A 54 1.22 -5.32 0.58
C VAL A 54 1.44 -5.47 -0.92
N GLU A 55 1.12 -4.44 -1.71
CA GLU A 55 1.28 -4.47 -3.18
C GLU A 55 2.75 -4.67 -3.58
N ALA A 56 3.68 -3.94 -2.95
CA ALA A 56 5.10 -4.04 -3.28
C ALA A 56 5.68 -5.42 -2.96
N VAL A 57 5.33 -5.97 -1.79
CA VAL A 57 5.80 -7.29 -1.34
C VAL A 57 5.17 -8.41 -2.16
N ALA A 58 3.89 -8.32 -2.50
CA ALA A 58 3.23 -9.29 -3.37
C ALA A 58 3.86 -9.34 -4.77
N ALA A 59 4.28 -8.20 -5.30
CA ALA A 59 4.89 -8.13 -6.63
C ALA A 59 6.37 -8.53 -6.67
N ASN A 60 7.16 -8.25 -5.62
CA ASN A 60 8.62 -8.34 -5.67
C ASN A 60 9.26 -9.14 -4.53
N GLY A 61 8.45 -9.69 -3.62
CA GLY A 61 8.92 -10.19 -2.32
C GLY A 61 9.43 -9.06 -1.41
N TYR A 62 9.76 -9.42 -0.16
CA TYR A 62 10.24 -8.45 0.82
C TYR A 62 11.61 -7.87 0.46
N GLU A 63 12.56 -8.71 0.04
CA GLU A 63 13.91 -8.27 -0.32
C GLU A 63 13.90 -7.33 -1.54
N GLY A 64 13.06 -7.62 -2.55
CA GLY A 64 12.88 -6.76 -3.72
C GLY A 64 12.11 -5.46 -3.47
N THR A 65 11.55 -5.29 -2.26
CA THR A 65 10.79 -4.09 -1.88
C THR A 65 11.71 -3.03 -1.26
N SER A 66 11.52 -1.77 -1.67
CA SER A 66 12.21 -0.60 -1.15
C SER A 66 11.24 0.46 -0.63
N VAL A 67 11.68 1.27 0.34
CA VAL A 67 10.91 2.42 0.85
C VAL A 67 10.51 3.38 -0.28
N LYS A 68 11.38 3.55 -1.29
CA LYS A 68 11.09 4.39 -2.46
C LYS A 68 9.87 3.89 -3.26
N GLN A 69 9.74 2.58 -3.48
CA GLN A 69 8.59 2.00 -4.16
C GLN A 69 7.31 2.18 -3.33
N VAL A 70 7.37 1.89 -2.03
CA VAL A 70 6.21 2.02 -1.13
C VAL A 70 5.69 3.45 -1.11
N ILE A 71 6.58 4.44 -0.98
CA ILE A 71 6.21 5.86 -1.01
C ILE A 71 5.55 6.24 -2.34
N ALA A 72 6.09 5.74 -3.46
CA ALA A 72 5.55 6.02 -4.80
C ALA A 72 4.14 5.43 -4.99
N LEU A 73 3.90 4.20 -4.52
CA LEU A 73 2.59 3.53 -4.56
C LEU A 73 1.57 4.22 -3.64
N ALA A 74 1.98 4.54 -2.41
CA ALA A 74 1.13 5.18 -1.40
C ALA A 74 0.79 6.65 -1.71
N GLY A 75 1.52 7.28 -2.63
CA GLY A 75 1.36 8.70 -2.94
C GLY A 75 1.63 9.59 -1.72
N VAL A 76 2.67 9.27 -0.95
CA VAL A 76 3.10 10.06 0.21
C VAL A 76 4.48 10.65 -0.04
N SER A 77 4.92 11.57 0.83
CA SER A 77 6.31 12.05 0.78
C SER A 77 7.23 11.12 1.58
N ARG A 78 8.54 11.19 1.32
CA ARG A 78 9.54 10.49 2.16
C ARG A 78 9.46 10.93 3.62
N ARG A 79 9.28 12.23 3.86
CA ARG A 79 9.09 12.77 5.21
C ARG A 79 7.88 12.15 5.89
N SER A 80 6.73 12.11 5.21
CA SER A 80 5.49 11.53 5.75
C SER A 80 5.61 10.05 6.07
N PHE A 81 6.40 9.29 5.30
CA PHE A 81 6.71 7.90 5.63
C PHE A 81 7.51 7.82 6.93
N TYR A 82 8.60 8.57 7.04
CA TYR A 82 9.47 8.54 8.23
C TYR A 82 8.87 9.20 9.47
N GLU A 83 7.83 10.01 9.33
CA GLU A 83 7.00 10.47 10.45
C GLU A 83 6.16 9.33 11.07
N GLN A 84 5.95 8.21 10.34
CA GLN A 84 5.11 7.10 10.76
C GLN A 84 5.86 5.79 11.00
N PHE A 85 6.98 5.57 10.28
CA PHE A 85 7.78 4.35 10.35
C PHE A 85 9.26 4.69 10.19
N ALA A 86 10.12 4.18 11.07
CA ALA A 86 11.55 4.40 11.01
C ALA A 86 12.21 3.72 9.80
N ASN A 87 11.66 2.60 9.32
CA ASN A 87 12.23 1.85 8.20
C ASN A 87 11.22 0.90 7.51
N LYS A 88 11.68 0.19 6.47
CA LYS A 88 10.90 -0.80 5.71
C LYS A 88 10.36 -1.93 6.60
N GLN A 89 11.19 -2.44 7.51
CA GLN A 89 10.84 -3.58 8.36
C GLN A 89 9.73 -3.22 9.34
N GLU A 90 9.83 -2.07 10.00
CA GLU A 90 8.78 -1.59 10.91
C GLU A 90 7.46 -1.38 10.17
N CYS A 91 7.51 -0.80 8.96
CA CYS A 91 6.32 -0.66 8.13
C CYS A 91 5.71 -2.04 7.76
N LEU A 92 6.55 -3.03 7.44
CA LEU A 92 6.06 -4.39 7.16
C LEU A 92 5.42 -5.01 8.41
N LEU A 93 6.10 -5.00 9.55
CA LEU A 93 5.61 -5.60 10.78
C LEU A 93 4.28 -4.96 11.22
N ALA A 94 4.19 -3.63 11.18
CA ALA A 94 2.93 -2.94 11.48
C ALA A 94 1.82 -3.29 10.48
N THR A 95 2.16 -3.54 9.21
CA THR A 95 1.20 -4.01 8.20
C THR A 95 0.75 -5.43 8.51
N PHE A 96 1.68 -6.31 8.89
CA PHE A 96 1.41 -7.68 9.30
C PHE A 96 0.49 -7.74 10.52
N ASP A 97 0.81 -6.98 11.57
CA ASP A 97 0.00 -6.91 12.80
C ASP A 97 -1.44 -6.47 12.50
N LEU A 98 -1.61 -5.48 11.60
CA LEU A 98 -2.92 -5.02 11.17
C LEU A 98 -3.71 -6.14 10.47
N LEU A 99 -3.07 -6.87 9.55
CA LEU A 99 -3.71 -7.95 8.80
C LEU A 99 -4.03 -9.14 9.70
N ALA A 100 -3.07 -9.57 10.53
CA ALA A 100 -3.24 -10.66 11.49
C ALA A 100 -4.34 -10.33 12.51
N GLY A 101 -4.36 -9.10 13.05
CA GLY A 101 -5.40 -8.66 13.96
C GLY A 101 -6.80 -8.65 13.31
N ASN A 102 -6.90 -8.26 12.03
CA ASN A 102 -8.16 -8.35 11.29
C ASN A 102 -8.60 -9.80 11.04
N ALA A 103 -7.66 -10.69 10.71
CA ALA A 103 -7.93 -12.11 10.50
C ALA A 103 -8.45 -12.78 11.79
N VAL A 104 -7.78 -12.55 12.91
CA VAL A 104 -8.19 -13.08 14.22
C VAL A 104 -9.57 -12.53 14.63
N ARG A 105 -9.83 -11.23 14.41
CA ARG A 105 -11.13 -10.65 14.71
C ARG A 105 -12.25 -11.32 13.92
N ARG A 106 -12.09 -11.46 12.59
CA ARG A 106 -13.07 -12.13 11.73
C ARG A 106 -13.33 -13.58 12.14
N ALA A 107 -12.27 -14.32 12.47
CA ALA A 107 -12.40 -15.69 12.96
C ALA A 107 -13.19 -15.75 14.27
N GLY A 108 -12.92 -14.81 15.19
CA GLY A 108 -13.68 -14.65 16.44
C GLY A 108 -15.15 -14.29 16.21
N ASP A 109 -15.43 -13.37 15.30
CA ASP A 109 -16.80 -12.96 14.95
C ASP A 109 -17.59 -14.16 14.39
N ALA A 110 -17.00 -14.97 13.52
CA ALA A 110 -17.64 -16.18 12.99
C ALA A 110 -17.82 -17.28 14.02
N TYR A 111 -16.89 -17.42 14.96
CA TYR A 111 -17.03 -18.32 16.11
C TYR A 111 -18.23 -17.96 17.00
N LEU A 112 -18.47 -16.66 17.19
CA LEU A 112 -19.55 -16.13 18.01
C LEU A 112 -20.90 -16.10 17.28
N ALA A 113 -20.90 -15.96 15.96
CA ALA A 113 -22.12 -15.96 15.15
C ALA A 113 -22.70 -17.36 14.91
N SER A 114 -21.93 -18.43 15.16
CA SER A 114 -22.41 -19.80 15.08
C SER A 114 -22.99 -20.27 16.42
N ASP A 115 -24.28 -20.62 16.41
CA ASP A 115 -25.00 -21.21 17.56
C ASP A 115 -24.87 -22.75 17.61
N GLY A 116 -24.03 -23.34 16.76
CA GLY A 116 -23.83 -24.78 16.67
C GLY A 116 -22.94 -25.38 17.77
N PRO A 117 -22.75 -26.71 17.76
CA PRO A 117 -21.78 -27.38 18.62
C PRO A 117 -20.37 -26.82 18.45
N LEU A 118 -19.49 -27.06 19.43
CA LEU A 118 -18.10 -26.57 19.43
C LEU A 118 -17.37 -26.81 18.09
N GLU A 119 -17.53 -28.00 17.50
CA GLU A 119 -16.90 -28.35 16.23
C GLU A 119 -17.33 -27.41 15.08
N GLU A 120 -18.62 -27.06 15.01
CA GLU A 120 -19.15 -26.18 13.97
C GLU A 120 -18.64 -24.75 14.13
N ARG A 121 -18.58 -24.27 15.37
CA ARG A 121 -18.03 -22.95 15.71
C ARG A 121 -16.54 -22.85 15.38
N LEU A 122 -15.76 -23.89 15.70
CA LEU A 122 -14.34 -23.99 15.35
C LEU A 122 -14.15 -24.04 13.83
N ARG A 123 -14.99 -24.79 13.12
CA ARG A 123 -14.95 -24.87 11.66
C ARG A 123 -15.24 -23.51 11.03
N ALA A 124 -16.23 -22.77 11.53
CA ALA A 124 -16.55 -21.42 11.06
C ALA A 124 -15.38 -20.45 11.27
N ALA A 125 -14.76 -20.47 12.45
CA ALA A 125 -13.61 -19.64 12.76
C ALA A 125 -12.39 -19.94 11.85
N LEU A 126 -12.06 -21.22 11.68
CA LEU A 126 -10.93 -21.65 10.84
C LEU A 126 -11.18 -21.37 9.35
N ALA A 127 -12.40 -21.51 8.87
CA ALA A 127 -12.77 -21.16 7.50
C ALA A 127 -12.58 -19.66 7.25
N GLU A 128 -13.04 -18.80 8.16
CA GLU A 128 -12.84 -17.35 8.04
C GLU A 128 -11.39 -16.92 8.12
N PHE A 129 -10.60 -17.57 8.99
CA PHE A 129 -9.17 -17.35 9.06
C PHE A 129 -8.48 -17.75 7.75
N ALA A 130 -8.80 -18.91 7.19
CA ALA A 130 -8.24 -19.38 5.92
C ALA A 130 -8.55 -18.41 4.75
N HIS A 131 -9.77 -17.87 4.70
CA HIS A 131 -10.16 -16.83 3.72
C HIS A 131 -9.40 -15.51 3.84
N SER A 132 -8.66 -15.27 4.93
CA SER A 132 -7.85 -14.06 5.09
C SER A 132 -6.42 -14.19 4.55
N ILE A 133 -5.99 -15.43 4.27
CA ILE A 133 -4.62 -15.77 3.85
C ILE A 133 -4.53 -15.99 2.33
N VAL A 134 -5.63 -16.39 1.69
CA VAL A 134 -5.75 -16.74 0.27
C VAL A 134 -6.66 -15.76 -0.44
#